data_AF-A0A3D0HFN9-F1
#
_entry.id   AF-A0A3D0HFN9-F1
#
_cell.length_a   1.000
_cell.length_b   1.000
_cell.length_c   1.000
_cell.angle_alpha   90.00
_cell.angle_beta   90.00
_cell.angle_gamma   90.00
#
_symmetry.space_group_name_H-M   'P 1'
#
loop_
_entity.id
_entity.type
_entity.pdbx_description
1 polymer ?
#
loop_
_entity_poly.entity_id
_entity_poly.type
_entity_poly.pdbx_seq_one_letter_code
_entity_poly.pdbx_strand_id
1 'polypeptide(L)'
;MSIDVVRNGAILEVTINRPKANAIDAATSREMSSVFESFMHDPELRVAILTGAGTKFFSAGWDLSAANDGESFESDYGVGGFGGISELKFRPKPVIAAVNGMAVGGGFEIALAADLIVAADHAEFFLPEA
;
A
#
# COMPACT_ATOMS: atom_id res chain seq x y z
N MET A 1 2.47 2.12 14.47
CA MET A 1 2.53 1.33 13.23
C MET A 1 1.41 1.83 12.38
N SER A 2 1.71 2.25 11.16
CA SER A 2 0.70 2.73 10.21
C SER A 2 0.14 1.58 9.37
N ILE A 3 0.70 0.37 9.51
CA ILE A 3 0.27 -0.84 8.82
C ILE A 3 -0.15 -1.89 9.84
N ASP A 4 -1.41 -2.33 9.78
CA ASP A 4 -1.90 -3.46 10.56
C ASP A 4 -1.80 -4.74 9.72
N VAL A 5 -1.40 -5.85 10.36
CA VAL A 5 -1.24 -7.14 9.68
C VAL A 5 -1.95 -8.24 10.47
N VAL A 6 -2.77 -9.02 9.77
CA VAL A 6 -3.47 -10.19 10.31
C VAL A 6 -3.14 -11.41 9.44
N ARG A 7 -2.79 -12.53 10.08
CA ARG A 7 -2.62 -13.83 9.41
C ARG A 7 -3.91 -14.63 9.53
N ASN A 8 -4.46 -15.01 8.39
CA ASN A 8 -5.66 -15.83 8.30
C ASN A 8 -5.33 -17.11 7.51
N GLY A 9 -4.78 -18.09 8.21
CA GLY A 9 -4.19 -19.27 7.59
C GLY A 9 -3.06 -18.88 6.63
N ALA A 10 -3.22 -19.21 5.35
CA ALA A 10 -2.24 -18.90 4.30
C ALA A 10 -2.41 -17.50 3.67
N ILE A 11 -3.29 -16.66 4.22
CA ILE A 11 -3.59 -15.31 3.72
C ILE A 11 -2.97 -14.29 4.68
N LEU A 12 -2.27 -13.30 4.11
CA LEU A 12 -1.82 -12.12 4.84
C LEU A 12 -2.75 -10.94 4.55
N GLU A 13 -3.49 -10.49 5.54
CA GLU A 13 -4.32 -9.29 5.43
C GLU A 13 -3.51 -8.09 5.92
N VAL A 14 -3.32 -7.09 5.05
CA VAL A 14 -2.52 -5.89 5.27
C VAL A 14 -3.44 -4.68 5.15
N THR A 15 -3.51 -3.88 6.21
CA THR A 15 -4.36 -2.69 6.25
C THR A 15 -3.51 -1.44 6.44
N ILE A 16 -3.61 -0.48 5.52
CA ILE A 16 -3.06 0.86 5.72
C ILE A 16 -3.97 1.58 6.72
N ASN A 17 -3.50 1.78 7.94
CA ASN A 17 -4.24 2.40 9.02
C ASN A 17 -3.51 3.65 9.52
N ARG A 18 -3.45 4.66 8.64
CA ARG A 18 -2.78 5.93 8.93
C ARG A 18 -3.79 7.07 8.93
N PRO A 19 -3.81 7.92 9.98
CA PRO A 19 -4.61 9.14 9.98
C PRO A 19 -4.34 9.99 8.72
N LYS A 20 -5.32 10.83 8.34
CA LYS A 20 -5.29 11.63 7.10
C LYS A 20 -5.34 10.76 5.83
N ALA A 21 -6.45 10.01 5.68
CA ALA A 21 -6.81 9.34 4.44
C ALA A 21 -5.81 8.27 3.95
N ASN A 22 -5.14 7.58 4.88
CA ASN A 22 -4.17 6.53 4.56
C ASN A 22 -3.05 7.04 3.62
N ALA A 23 -2.68 8.32 3.76
CA ALA A 23 -1.57 8.92 3.02
C ALA A 23 -0.23 8.32 3.49
N ILE A 24 0.71 8.16 2.57
CA ILE A 24 1.97 7.43 2.76
C ILE A 24 3.13 8.42 2.83
N ASP A 25 3.89 8.36 3.91
CA ASP A 25 5.21 9.00 4.04
C ASP A 25 6.32 7.94 3.85
N ALA A 26 7.58 8.35 3.80
CA ALA A 26 8.70 7.43 3.63
C ALA A 26 8.79 6.39 4.75
N ALA A 27 8.44 6.76 5.99
CA ALA A 27 8.42 5.82 7.12
C ALA A 27 7.39 4.71 6.93
N THR A 28 6.17 5.07 6.53
CA THR A 28 5.08 4.14 6.24
C THR A 28 5.41 3.27 5.03
N SER A 29 6.04 3.83 3.99
CA SER A 29 6.48 3.06 2.82
C SER A 29 7.53 2.00 3.18
N ARG A 30 8.48 2.33 4.07
CA ARG A 30 9.47 1.37 4.58
C ARG A 30 8.80 0.27 5.42
N GLU A 31 7.79 0.61 6.22
CA GLU A 31 6.97 -0.36 6.95
C GLU A 31 6.27 -1.33 5.98
N MET A 32 5.62 -0.80 4.93
CA MET A 32 4.99 -1.61 3.88
C MET A 32 6.01 -2.49 3.15
N SER A 33 7.18 -1.96 2.79
CA SER A 33 8.26 -2.73 2.17
C SER A 33 8.67 -3.93 3.02
N SER A 34 8.85 -3.73 4.34
CA SER A 34 9.21 -4.82 5.25
C SER A 34 8.12 -5.89 5.34
N VAL A 35 6.84 -5.48 5.36
CA VAL A 35 5.70 -6.40 5.37
C VAL A 35 5.67 -7.25 4.10
N PHE A 36 5.76 -6.62 2.92
CA PHE A 36 5.68 -7.35 1.66
C PHE A 36 6.93 -8.19 1.38
N GLU A 37 8.13 -7.71 1.71
CA GLU A 37 9.35 -8.53 1.60
C GLU A 37 9.26 -9.78 2.49
N SER A 38 8.82 -9.62 3.75
CA SER A 38 8.61 -10.74 4.66
C SER A 38 7.54 -11.70 4.14
N PHE A 39 6.44 -11.15 3.60
CA PHE A 39 5.42 -11.95 2.93
C PHE A 39 6.03 -12.77 1.81
N MET A 40 6.82 -12.20 0.90
CA MET A 40 7.36 -12.92 -0.26
C MET A 40 8.23 -14.12 0.13
N HIS A 41 8.90 -14.07 1.27
CA HIS A 41 9.81 -15.11 1.74
C HIS A 41 9.18 -16.15 2.69
N ASP A 42 7.98 -15.90 3.22
CA ASP A 42 7.30 -16.82 4.13
C ASP A 42 6.66 -18.00 3.36
N PRO A 43 7.13 -19.25 3.51
CA PRO A 43 6.59 -20.39 2.77
C PRO A 43 5.17 -20.82 3.20
N GLU A 44 4.68 -20.35 4.36
CA GLU A 44 3.33 -20.67 4.85
C GLU A 44 2.25 -19.76 4.25
N LEU A 45 2.64 -18.57 3.77
CA LEU A 45 1.74 -17.59 3.16
C LEU A 45 1.68 -17.77 1.64
N ARG A 46 0.49 -17.63 1.05
CA ARG A 46 0.23 -17.82 -0.38
C ARG A 46 -0.30 -16.59 -1.10
N VAL A 47 -0.99 -15.70 -0.43
CA VAL A 47 -1.56 -14.46 -1.01
C VAL A 47 -1.59 -13.37 0.04
N ALA A 48 -1.37 -12.12 -0.37
CA ALA A 48 -1.61 -10.96 0.46
C ALA A 48 -2.84 -10.17 -0.05
N ILE A 49 -3.62 -9.64 0.88
CA ILE A 49 -4.73 -8.72 0.59
C ILE A 49 -4.35 -7.37 1.21
N LEU A 50 -4.27 -6.32 0.39
CA LEU A 50 -4.01 -4.95 0.83
C LEU A 50 -5.30 -4.15 0.80
N THR A 51 -5.63 -3.44 1.88
CA THR A 51 -6.77 -2.50 1.94
C THR A 51 -6.44 -1.27 2.77
N GLY A 52 -7.30 -0.25 2.75
CA GLY A 52 -7.20 0.92 3.62
C GLY A 52 -8.16 0.83 4.81
N ALA A 53 -7.77 1.34 5.97
CA ALA A 53 -8.67 1.46 7.11
C ALA A 53 -9.80 2.46 6.82
N GLY A 54 -10.97 2.21 7.41
CA GLY A 54 -12.18 3.00 7.20
C GLY A 54 -12.92 2.66 5.90
N THR A 55 -13.74 3.59 5.41
CA THR A 55 -14.64 3.35 4.26
C THR A 55 -14.51 4.39 3.15
N LYS A 56 -13.78 5.48 3.39
CA LYS A 56 -13.71 6.63 2.47
C LYS A 56 -12.49 6.57 1.54
N PHE A 57 -11.36 6.09 2.04
CA PHE A 57 -10.10 6.04 1.30
C PHE A 57 -9.51 4.64 1.39
N PHE A 58 -9.12 4.12 0.23
CA PHE A 58 -8.07 3.10 0.18
C PHE A 58 -6.73 3.77 0.54
N SER A 59 -6.31 4.75 -0.25
CA SER A 59 -5.18 5.63 0.06
C SER A 59 -5.25 6.92 -0.76
N ALA A 60 -4.90 8.05 -0.13
CA ALA A 60 -4.75 9.34 -0.78
C ALA A 60 -3.37 9.56 -1.44
N GLY A 61 -2.48 8.57 -1.42
CA GLY A 61 -1.14 8.68 -2.01
C GLY A 61 -0.14 9.37 -1.11
N TRP A 62 0.78 10.15 -1.68
CA TRP A 62 1.89 10.74 -0.93
C TRP A 62 1.39 11.74 0.12
N ASP A 63 1.95 11.68 1.34
CA ASP A 63 1.59 12.62 2.39
C ASP A 63 2.17 14.01 2.08
N LEU A 64 1.31 14.89 1.59
CA LEU A 64 1.67 16.28 1.28
C LEU A 64 2.14 17.08 2.51
N SER A 65 1.79 16.65 3.73
CA SER A 65 2.36 17.24 4.95
C SER A 65 3.84 16.89 5.05
N ALA A 66 4.20 15.62 4.82
CA ALA A 66 5.59 15.17 4.84
C ALA A 66 6.41 15.83 3.73
N ALA A 67 5.83 15.96 2.52
CA ALA A 67 6.46 16.69 1.43
C ALA A 67 6.74 18.16 1.79
N ASN A 68 5.75 18.84 2.42
CA ASN A 68 5.92 20.22 2.90
C ASN A 68 6.97 20.34 4.02
N ASP A 69 7.13 19.30 4.83
CA ASP A 69 8.13 19.22 5.89
C ASP A 69 9.53 18.79 5.38
N GLY A 70 9.68 18.61 4.06
CA GLY A 70 10.97 18.39 3.39
C GLY A 70 11.24 16.96 2.92
N GLU A 71 10.26 16.05 2.99
CA GLU A 71 10.38 14.74 2.35
C GLU A 71 10.49 14.91 0.82
N SER A 72 11.54 14.34 0.23
CA SER A 72 11.77 14.38 -1.22
C SER A 72 11.06 13.22 -1.91
N PHE A 73 10.69 13.39 -3.19
CA PHE A 73 10.25 12.28 -4.04
C PHE A 73 11.37 11.24 -4.28
N GLU A 74 12.63 11.58 -3.98
CA GLU A 74 13.78 10.66 -4.02
C GLU A 74 14.10 10.04 -2.64
N SER A 75 13.24 10.23 -1.64
CA SER A 75 13.46 9.67 -0.31
C SER A 75 13.54 8.14 -0.36
N ASP A 76 14.23 7.55 0.60
CA ASP A 76 14.27 6.09 0.73
C ASP A 76 12.90 5.54 1.16
N TYR A 77 12.14 5.03 0.20
CA TYR A 77 10.82 4.41 0.41
C TYR A 77 10.90 2.91 0.79
N GLY A 78 12.11 2.36 0.92
CA GLY A 78 12.35 0.94 1.20
C GLY A 78 12.51 0.08 -0.07
N VAL A 79 12.86 -1.19 0.12
CA VAL A 79 13.20 -2.14 -0.96
C VAL A 79 12.06 -2.38 -1.96
N GLY A 80 10.82 -2.10 -1.58
CA GLY A 80 9.65 -2.23 -2.43
C GLY A 80 9.23 -0.95 -3.12
N GLY A 81 9.97 0.16 -2.96
CA GLY A 81 9.61 1.47 -3.49
C GLY A 81 8.41 2.07 -2.76
N PHE A 82 7.83 3.12 -3.34
CA PHE A 82 6.66 3.79 -2.76
C PHE A 82 5.49 2.81 -2.60
N GLY A 83 5.04 2.61 -1.36
CA GLY A 83 3.99 1.65 -1.00
C GLY A 83 4.43 0.18 -1.01
N GLY A 84 5.73 -0.09 -1.15
CA GLY A 84 6.35 -1.36 -0.77
C GLY A 84 6.16 -2.54 -1.72
N ILE A 85 5.60 -2.34 -2.92
CA ILE A 85 5.28 -3.44 -3.86
C ILE A 85 5.99 -3.28 -5.22
N SER A 86 6.03 -2.06 -5.78
CA SER A 86 6.38 -1.80 -7.17
C SER A 86 7.82 -2.15 -7.52
N GLU A 87 8.76 -1.99 -6.59
CA GLU A 87 10.19 -2.20 -6.85
C GLU A 87 10.74 -3.54 -6.36
N LEU A 88 9.92 -4.35 -5.68
CA LEU A 88 10.32 -5.66 -5.17
C LEU A 88 10.81 -6.56 -6.32
N LYS A 89 12.07 -6.99 -6.25
CA LYS A 89 12.69 -7.85 -7.27
C LYS A 89 12.19 -9.29 -7.24
N PHE A 90 11.78 -9.77 -6.06
CA PHE A 90 11.31 -11.13 -5.85
C PHE A 90 9.83 -11.12 -5.46
N ARG A 91 8.96 -11.47 -6.43
CA ARG A 91 7.49 -11.49 -6.26
C ARG A 91 6.86 -12.81 -6.71
N PRO A 92 7.16 -13.94 -6.06
CA PRO A 92 6.61 -15.25 -6.45
C PRO A 92 5.13 -15.44 -6.10
N LYS A 93 4.55 -14.55 -5.30
CA LYS A 93 3.21 -14.69 -4.73
C LYS A 93 2.36 -13.45 -4.98
N PRO A 94 1.05 -13.61 -5.23
CA PRO A 94 0.17 -12.52 -5.59
C PRO A 94 -0.16 -11.60 -4.41
N VAL A 95 -0.31 -10.31 -4.72
CA VAL A 95 -0.92 -9.29 -3.87
C VAL A 95 -2.23 -8.83 -4.53
N ILE A 96 -3.31 -8.81 -3.76
CA ILE A 96 -4.63 -8.34 -4.17
C ILE A 96 -4.91 -7.00 -3.49
N ALA A 97 -5.18 -5.95 -4.24
CA ALA A 97 -5.68 -4.69 -3.68
C ALA A 97 -7.21 -4.76 -3.54
N ALA A 98 -7.70 -4.81 -2.31
CA ALA A 98 -9.10 -4.65 -1.96
C ALA A 98 -9.40 -3.15 -1.76
N VAL A 99 -9.76 -2.47 -2.83
CA VAL A 99 -9.96 -1.01 -2.88
C VAL A 99 -11.35 -0.67 -2.33
N ASN A 100 -11.37 -0.26 -1.06
CA ASN A 100 -12.56 -0.01 -0.26
C ASN A 100 -13.07 1.44 -0.29
N GLY A 101 -12.45 2.31 -1.09
CA GLY A 101 -12.77 3.73 -1.19
C GLY A 101 -11.88 4.40 -2.24
N MET A 102 -11.67 5.72 -2.11
CA MET A 102 -10.83 6.46 -3.04
C MET A 102 -9.37 5.98 -3.04
N ALA A 103 -8.82 5.75 -4.22
CA ALA A 103 -7.40 5.53 -4.48
C ALA A 103 -6.89 6.70 -5.35
N VAL A 104 -6.05 7.56 -4.77
CA VAL A 104 -5.67 8.85 -5.38
C VAL A 104 -4.15 8.93 -5.52
N GLY A 105 -3.68 9.34 -6.69
CA GLY A 105 -2.26 9.57 -6.95
C GLY A 105 -1.43 8.33 -6.67
N GLY A 106 -0.41 8.48 -5.82
CA GLY A 106 0.36 7.35 -5.28
C GLY A 106 -0.49 6.21 -4.68
N GLY A 107 -1.68 6.50 -4.15
CA GLY A 107 -2.60 5.48 -3.63
C GLY A 107 -3.21 4.63 -4.75
N PHE A 108 -3.44 5.22 -5.93
CA PHE A 108 -3.82 4.48 -7.12
C PHE A 108 -2.62 3.72 -7.70
N GLU A 109 -1.42 4.31 -7.71
CA GLU A 109 -0.20 3.61 -8.13
C GLU A 109 0.09 2.36 -7.27
N ILE A 110 -0.16 2.44 -5.97
CA ILE A 110 -0.09 1.27 -5.07
C ILE A 110 -1.08 0.17 -5.49
N ALA A 111 -2.32 0.55 -5.82
CA ALA A 111 -3.31 -0.41 -6.31
C ALA A 111 -2.88 -1.02 -7.66
N LEU A 112 -2.32 -0.21 -8.57
CA LEU A 112 -1.81 -0.65 -9.87
C LEU A 112 -0.58 -1.58 -9.75
N ALA A 113 0.19 -1.47 -8.67
CA ALA A 113 1.32 -2.35 -8.40
C ALA A 113 0.90 -3.77 -7.95
N ALA A 114 -0.35 -3.94 -7.51
CA ALA A 114 -0.93 -5.24 -7.15
C ALA A 114 -1.19 -6.12 -8.39
N ASP A 115 -1.32 -7.42 -8.17
CA ASP A 115 -1.56 -8.40 -9.24
C ASP A 115 -3.05 -8.46 -9.64
N LEU A 116 -3.94 -8.10 -8.71
CA LEU A 116 -5.37 -8.01 -8.95
C LEU A 116 -5.99 -6.90 -8.09
N ILE A 117 -6.95 -6.17 -8.66
CA ILE A 117 -7.73 -5.14 -7.96
C ILE A 117 -9.18 -5.64 -7.82
N VAL A 118 -9.69 -5.66 -6.59
CA VAL A 118 -11.11 -5.81 -6.27
C VAL A 118 -11.60 -4.48 -5.74
N ALA A 119 -12.52 -3.84 -6.46
CA ALA A 119 -13.04 -2.52 -6.10
C ALA A 119 -14.45 -2.64 -5.51
N ALA A 120 -14.73 -1.88 -4.45
CA ALA A 120 -16.09 -1.63 -4.01
C ALA A 120 -16.85 -0.80 -5.05
N ASP A 121 -18.18 -0.91 -5.10
CA ASP A 121 -19.02 -0.18 -6.07
C ASP A 121 -18.83 1.35 -5.99
N HIS A 122 -18.47 1.87 -4.82
CA HIS A 122 -18.22 3.29 -4.56
C HIS A 122 -16.74 3.69 -4.63
N ALA A 123 -15.84 2.78 -5.02
CA ALA A 123 -14.43 3.10 -5.16
C ALA A 123 -14.21 4.03 -6.36
N GLU A 124 -13.32 5.01 -6.19
CA GLU A 124 -12.96 5.96 -7.23
C GLU A 124 -11.43 6.01 -7.37
N PHE A 125 -10.95 6.19 -8.59
CA PHE A 125 -9.53 6.12 -8.95
C PHE A 125 -9.10 7.38 -9.68
N PHE A 126 -8.00 8.01 -9.25
CA PHE A 126 -7.55 9.29 -9.80
C PHE A 126 -6.03 9.39 -9.84
N LEU A 127 -5.48 10.00 -10.90
CA LEU A 127 -4.10 10.51 -10.95
C LEU A 127 -4.17 12.04 -11.15
N PRO A 128 -4.16 12.84 -10.06
CA PRO A 128 -4.28 14.30 -10.15
C PRO A 128 -2.97 15.06 -10.40
N GLU A 129 -1.83 14.38 -10.61
CA GLU A 129 -0.49 14.96 -10.72
C GLU A 129 -0.19 15.70 -12.04
N ALA A 130 -1.18 15.87 -12.92
CA ALA A 130 -1.05 16.55 -14.21
C ALA A 130 -1.05 18.09 -14.11
#